data_AF-A0A7C7IRB0-F1
#
_entry.id   AF-A0A7C7IRB0-F1
#
_cell.length_a   1.000
_cell.length_b   1.000
_cell.length_c   1.000
_cell.angle_alpha   90.00
_cell.angle_beta   90.00
_cell.angle_gamma   90.00
#
_symmetry.space_group_name_H-M   'P 1'
#
loop_
_entity.id
_entity.type
_entity.pdbx_description
1 polymer ?
#
loop_
_entity_poly.entity_id
_entity_poly.type
_entity_poly.pdbx_seq_one_letter_code
_entity_poly.pdbx_strand_id
1 'polypeptide(L)'
;MKKTFYKIIKIGLANLIIIVLFFVFLEGGASFYFAYQGARQEIKKEPFLAERLHTEYDPLLGWINKPNISIDHMYGPNVYLKTNSQRFRNKNNFTIRIPKGKIRVICSGDSFTLGYGVDNAHTWCNLLELIDPRIQSVNMGQGGYDIGQAYLWYKRDGTELDHA
;
A
#
# COMPACT_ATOMS: atom_id res chain seq x y z
N MET A 1 69.30 -23.47 -4.26
CA MET A 1 67.97 -23.68 -4.88
C MET A 1 66.89 -24.14 -3.90
N LYS A 2 67.02 -25.28 -3.19
CA LYS A 2 65.96 -25.81 -2.29
C LYS A 2 65.51 -24.85 -1.15
N LYS A 3 66.44 -24.13 -0.49
CA LYS A 3 66.10 -23.16 0.58
C LYS A 3 65.29 -21.95 0.08
N THR A 4 65.63 -21.42 -1.09
CA THR A 4 64.91 -20.30 -1.73
C THR A 4 63.50 -20.72 -2.13
N PHE A 5 63.37 -21.92 -2.71
CA PHE A 5 62.07 -22.50 -3.08
C PHE A 5 61.16 -22.71 -1.87
N TYR A 6 61.68 -23.25 -0.76
CA TYR A 6 60.95 -23.40 0.49
C TYR A 6 60.48 -22.05 1.07
N LYS A 7 61.31 -21.01 0.97
CA LYS A 7 60.96 -19.65 1.43
C LYS A 7 59.82 -19.04 0.59
N ILE A 8 59.84 -19.22 -0.73
CA ILE A 8 58.78 -18.77 -1.64
C ILE A 8 57.46 -19.48 -1.32
N ILE A 9 57.50 -20.81 -1.15
CA ILE A 9 56.30 -21.58 -0.76
C ILE A 9 55.75 -21.10 0.58
N LYS A 10 56.60 -20.88 1.58
CA LYS A 10 56.18 -20.40 2.89
C LYS A 10 55.50 -19.02 2.82
N ILE A 11 56.01 -18.10 2.01
CA ILE A 11 55.40 -16.78 1.79
C ILE A 11 54.08 -16.91 1.03
N GLY A 12 54.02 -17.74 -0.02
CA GLY A 12 52.79 -18.00 -0.76
C GLY A 12 51.68 -18.58 0.13
N LEU A 13 52.04 -19.54 0.99
CA LEU A 13 51.10 -20.14 1.94
C LEU A 13 50.61 -19.13 2.98
N ALA A 14 51.50 -18.27 3.50
CA ALA A 14 51.12 -17.22 4.43
C ALA A 14 50.17 -16.19 3.80
N ASN A 15 50.44 -15.75 2.56
CA ASN A 15 49.57 -14.84 1.84
C ASN A 15 48.20 -15.47 1.53
N LEU A 16 48.17 -16.76 1.17
CA LEU A 16 46.91 -17.47 0.93
C LEU A 16 46.06 -17.52 2.21
N ILE A 17 46.67 -17.81 3.37
CA ILE A 17 45.98 -17.81 4.66
C ILE A 17 45.43 -16.42 4.97
N ILE A 18 46.20 -15.36 4.76
CA ILE A 18 45.75 -13.97 4.98
C ILE A 18 44.56 -13.62 4.09
N ILE A 19 44.59 -13.99 2.81
CA ILE A 19 43.49 -13.75 1.87
C ILE A 19 42.23 -14.51 2.29
N VAL A 20 42.36 -15.78 2.66
CA VAL A 20 41.22 -16.58 3.14
C VAL A 20 40.62 -15.96 4.40
N LEU A 21 41.45 -15.58 5.38
CA LEU A 21 40.98 -14.91 6.59
C LEU A 21 40.28 -13.59 6.26
N PHE A 22 40.83 -12.79 5.35
CA PHE A 22 40.20 -11.55 4.90
C PHE A 22 38.79 -11.78 4.35
N PHE A 23 38.60 -12.78 3.49
CA PHE A 23 37.28 -13.10 2.96
C PHE A 23 36.32 -13.64 4.02
N VAL A 24 36.80 -14.44 4.97
CA VAL A 24 35.98 -14.92 6.10
C VAL A 24 35.51 -13.74 6.97
N PHE A 25 36.40 -12.78 7.27
CA PHE A 25 36.01 -11.59 8.03
C PHE A 25 35.08 -10.67 7.26
N LEU A 26 35.29 -10.52 5.95
CA LEU A 26 34.44 -9.70 5.09
C LEU A 26 33.02 -10.29 4.99
N GLU A 27 32.92 -11.60 4.72
CA GLU A 27 31.63 -12.30 4.60
C GLU A 27 30.95 -12.39 5.95
N GLY A 28 31.65 -12.84 7.00
CA GLY A 28 31.10 -12.88 8.36
C GLY A 28 30.66 -11.49 8.86
N GLY A 29 31.42 -10.45 8.57
CA GLY A 29 31.07 -9.07 8.91
C GLY A 29 29.84 -8.56 8.14
N ALA A 30 29.76 -8.84 6.83
CA ALA A 30 28.59 -8.50 6.02
C ALA A 30 27.34 -9.26 6.48
N SER A 31 27.46 -10.57 6.68
CA SER A 31 26.40 -11.45 7.18
C SER A 31 25.91 -10.99 8.55
N PHE A 32 26.80 -10.64 9.47
CA PHE A 32 26.44 -10.08 10.77
C PHE A 32 25.76 -8.71 10.65
N TYR A 33 26.25 -7.83 9.79
CA TYR A 33 25.64 -6.52 9.54
C TYR A 33 24.22 -6.64 9.00
N PHE A 34 23.99 -7.52 8.02
CA PHE A 34 22.66 -7.75 7.46
C PHE A 34 21.73 -8.44 8.46
N ALA A 35 22.22 -9.42 9.24
CA ALA A 35 21.44 -10.04 10.31
C ALA A 35 21.04 -9.01 11.39
N TYR A 36 21.97 -8.13 11.79
CA TYR A 36 21.69 -7.05 12.73
C TYR A 36 20.67 -6.05 12.18
N GLN A 37 20.82 -5.65 10.92
CA GLN A 37 19.86 -4.75 10.27
C GLN A 37 18.47 -5.41 10.13
N GLY A 38 18.42 -6.69 9.79
CA GLY A 38 17.18 -7.48 9.72
C GLY A 38 16.49 -7.55 11.08
N ALA A 39 17.20 -7.98 12.12
CA ALA A 39 16.68 -8.01 13.49
C ALA A 39 16.24 -6.62 13.97
N ARG A 40 16.99 -5.57 13.64
CA ARG A 40 16.62 -4.18 13.98
C ARG A 40 15.37 -3.73 13.22
N GLN A 41 15.18 -4.15 11.98
CA GLN A 41 13.97 -3.88 11.21
C GLN A 41 12.76 -4.64 11.77
N GLU A 42 12.90 -5.91 12.17
CA GLU A 42 11.81 -6.65 12.81
C GLU A 42 11.41 -6.03 14.16
N ILE A 43 12.38 -5.56 14.94
CA ILE A 43 12.13 -4.85 16.21
C ILE A 43 11.47 -3.47 15.97
N LYS A 44 11.81 -2.79 14.87
CA LYS A 44 11.10 -1.60 14.40
C LYS A 44 9.86 -2.03 13.61
N LYS A 45 8.83 -2.47 14.35
CA LYS A 45 7.43 -2.74 13.93
C LYS A 45 7.18 -2.43 12.46
N GLU A 46 6.72 -3.44 11.71
CA GLU A 46 6.18 -3.26 10.35
C GLU A 46 5.49 -1.91 10.24
N PRO A 47 5.85 -1.08 9.23
CA PRO A 47 5.27 0.24 9.10
C PRO A 47 3.76 0.06 9.19
N PHE A 48 3.16 0.78 10.14
CA PHE A 48 1.73 0.71 10.37
C PHE A 48 1.01 0.93 9.04
N LEU A 49 0.51 -0.15 8.44
CA LEU A 49 -0.25 -0.08 7.20
C LEU A 49 -1.60 0.51 7.56
N ALA A 50 -1.76 1.79 7.25
CA ALA A 50 -2.93 2.57 7.65
C ALA A 50 -4.22 1.87 7.16
N GLU A 51 -4.16 1.25 5.98
CA GLU A 51 -5.24 0.48 5.38
C GLU A 51 -5.81 -0.60 6.31
N ARG A 52 -4.99 -1.25 7.16
CA ARG A 52 -5.48 -2.28 8.10
C ARG A 52 -6.55 -1.76 9.06
N LEU A 53 -6.62 -0.45 9.30
CA LEU A 53 -7.69 0.15 10.10
C LEU A 53 -9.05 0.08 9.41
N HIS A 54 -9.08 0.36 8.10
CA HIS A 54 -10.32 0.52 7.35
C HIS A 54 -10.61 -0.60 6.36
N THR A 55 -9.75 -1.60 6.21
CA THR A 55 -9.99 -2.72 5.29
C THR A 55 -10.29 -4.03 6.02
N GLU A 56 -11.03 -4.90 5.35
CA GLU A 56 -11.20 -6.31 5.70
C GLU A 56 -11.02 -7.19 4.46
N TYR A 57 -10.75 -8.47 4.68
CA TYR A 57 -10.52 -9.42 3.59
C TYR A 57 -11.81 -9.67 2.81
N ASP A 58 -11.69 -9.71 1.48
CA ASP A 58 -12.76 -10.07 0.55
C ASP A 58 -12.27 -11.20 -0.36
N PRO A 59 -13.01 -12.30 -0.51
CA PRO A 59 -12.53 -13.46 -1.27
C PRO A 59 -12.38 -13.19 -2.77
N LEU A 60 -13.09 -12.21 -3.33
CA LEU A 60 -12.98 -11.83 -4.74
C LEU A 60 -11.97 -10.71 -4.95
N LEU A 61 -11.98 -9.70 -4.07
CA LEU A 61 -11.22 -8.47 -4.25
C LEU A 61 -9.88 -8.46 -3.50
N GLY A 62 -9.66 -9.43 -2.61
CA GLY A 62 -8.55 -9.44 -1.67
C GLY A 62 -8.84 -8.57 -0.45
N TRP A 63 -8.98 -7.25 -0.63
CA TRP A 63 -9.24 -6.30 0.45
C TRP A 63 -10.32 -5.31 0.06
N ILE A 64 -11.28 -5.04 0.94
CA ILE A 64 -12.29 -4.02 0.75
C ILE A 64 -12.41 -3.15 1.99
N ASN A 65 -12.85 -1.91 1.81
CA ASN A 65 -13.25 -1.06 2.93
C ASN A 65 -14.29 -1.74 3.84
N LYS A 66 -14.11 -1.59 5.15
CA LYS A 66 -15.14 -1.87 6.16
C LYS A 66 -16.32 -0.92 5.96
N PRO A 67 -17.56 -1.35 6.20
CA PRO A 67 -18.72 -0.48 6.08
C PRO A 67 -18.82 0.45 7.30
N ASN A 68 -19.37 1.65 7.11
CA ASN A 68 -19.67 2.61 8.19
C ASN A 68 -18.49 2.98 9.09
N ILE A 69 -17.27 3.05 8.54
CA ILE A 69 -16.11 3.45 9.35
C ILE A 69 -15.92 4.97 9.37
N SER A 70 -15.45 5.48 10.51
CA SER A 70 -15.01 6.87 10.68
C SER A 70 -13.72 6.88 11.50
N ILE A 71 -12.62 7.31 10.90
CA ILE A 71 -11.31 7.44 11.55
C ILE A 71 -10.87 8.89 11.41
N ASP A 72 -10.82 9.63 12.50
CA ASP A 72 -10.62 11.10 12.47
C ASP A 72 -9.18 11.53 12.16
N HIS A 73 -8.20 10.66 12.41
CA HIS A 73 -6.77 10.96 12.26
C HIS A 73 -6.06 9.91 11.41
N MET A 74 -6.70 9.50 10.31
CA MET A 74 -6.23 8.42 9.45
C MET A 74 -4.87 8.74 8.81
N TYR A 75 -4.70 9.95 8.27
CA TYR A 75 -3.49 10.36 7.55
C TYR A 75 -2.76 11.54 8.21
N GLY A 76 -3.08 11.83 9.48
CA GLY A 76 -2.56 12.97 10.23
C GLY A 76 -3.64 13.69 11.03
N PRO A 77 -3.28 14.71 11.81
CA PRO A 77 -4.23 15.50 12.60
C PRO A 77 -5.37 16.04 11.74
N ASN A 78 -6.61 15.71 12.10
CA ASN A 78 -7.84 16.06 11.39
C ASN A 78 -7.96 15.57 9.93
N VAL A 79 -7.08 14.67 9.47
CA VAL A 79 -7.18 14.08 8.13
C VAL A 79 -7.93 12.76 8.23
N TYR A 80 -9.25 12.84 8.06
CA TYR A 80 -10.18 11.74 8.36
C TYR A 80 -10.47 10.83 7.16
N LEU A 81 -10.83 9.57 7.45
CA LEU A 81 -11.37 8.62 6.47
C LEU A 81 -12.73 8.13 6.92
N LYS A 82 -13.72 8.26 6.03
CA LYS A 82 -15.08 7.75 6.22
C LYS A 82 -15.52 6.87 5.08
N THR A 83 -16.19 5.78 5.41
CA THR A 83 -16.86 4.89 4.44
C THR A 83 -18.34 4.81 4.76
N ASN A 84 -19.17 4.65 3.74
CA ASN A 84 -20.60 4.49 3.91
C ASN A 84 -20.96 3.00 4.17
N SER A 85 -22.25 2.67 4.30
CA SER A 85 -22.66 1.28 4.55
C SER A 85 -22.44 0.36 3.36
N GLN A 86 -22.23 0.93 2.17
CA GLN A 86 -21.89 0.23 0.93
C GLN A 86 -20.38 0.13 0.70
N ARG A 87 -19.55 0.52 1.69
CA ARG A 87 -18.08 0.42 1.66
C ARG A 87 -17.38 1.39 0.70
N PHE A 88 -18.11 2.32 0.09
CA PHE A 88 -17.51 3.37 -0.71
C PHE A 88 -16.93 4.45 0.19
N ARG A 89 -15.87 5.11 -0.25
CA ARG A 89 -15.27 6.23 0.49
C ARG A 89 -16.11 7.51 0.29
N ASN A 90 -17.31 7.49 0.85
CA ASN A 90 -18.29 8.56 0.74
C ASN A 90 -18.96 8.81 2.10
N LYS A 91 -19.50 10.01 2.27
CA LYS A 91 -20.26 10.40 3.46
C LYS A 91 -21.65 9.75 3.51
N ASN A 92 -22.28 9.58 2.35
CA ASN A 92 -23.68 9.17 2.22
C ASN A 92 -23.77 7.83 1.49
N ASN A 93 -24.85 7.09 1.75
CA ASN A 93 -25.25 5.95 0.93
C ASN A 93 -25.86 6.40 -0.40
N PHE A 94 -25.78 5.53 -1.39
CA PHE A 94 -26.35 5.69 -2.72
C PHE A 94 -27.54 4.77 -2.91
N THR A 95 -28.61 5.31 -3.47
CA THR A 95 -29.72 4.54 -4.03
C THR A 95 -29.34 3.96 -5.38
N ILE A 96 -29.96 2.84 -5.77
CA ILE A 96 -29.80 2.25 -7.11
C ILE A 96 -30.04 3.31 -8.18
N ARG A 97 -31.20 3.98 -8.14
CA ARG A 97 -31.53 5.04 -9.10
C ARG A 97 -30.73 6.32 -8.82
N ILE A 98 -30.32 6.98 -9.90
CA ILE A 98 -29.69 8.30 -9.85
C ILE A 98 -30.73 9.31 -9.31
N PRO A 99 -30.37 10.15 -8.32
CA PRO A 99 -31.26 11.21 -7.86
C PRO A 99 -31.64 12.18 -8.99
N LYS A 100 -32.85 12.74 -8.91
CA LYS A 100 -33.34 13.67 -9.94
C LYS A 100 -32.38 14.87 -10.10
N GLY A 101 -32.02 15.18 -11.34
CA GLY A 101 -31.13 16.30 -11.68
C GLY A 101 -29.66 16.03 -11.39
N LYS A 102 -29.27 14.80 -11.05
CA LYS A 102 -27.88 14.39 -10.87
C LYS A 102 -27.36 13.57 -12.06
N ILE A 103 -26.05 13.55 -12.18
CA ILE A 103 -25.27 12.64 -13.04
C ILE A 103 -24.37 11.84 -12.10
N ARG A 104 -24.50 10.51 -12.09
CA ARG A 104 -23.65 9.66 -11.26
C ARG A 104 -22.37 9.32 -12.01
N VAL A 105 -21.24 9.50 -11.33
CA VAL A 105 -19.91 9.13 -11.83
C VAL A 105 -19.30 8.13 -10.87
N ILE A 106 -18.97 6.94 -11.39
CA ILE A 106 -18.24 5.93 -10.63
C ILE A 106 -16.74 6.20 -10.76
N CYS A 107 -16.09 6.55 -9.65
CA CYS A 107 -14.64 6.61 -9.58
C CYS A 107 -14.10 5.23 -9.17
N SER A 108 -13.55 4.45 -10.12
CA SER A 108 -12.91 3.17 -9.81
C SER A 108 -11.38 3.29 -9.91
N GLY A 109 -10.65 2.65 -9.01
CA GLY A 109 -9.19 2.59 -9.08
C GLY A 109 -8.50 2.26 -7.76
N ASP A 110 -7.25 2.70 -7.67
CA ASP A 110 -6.31 2.34 -6.60
C ASP A 110 -6.28 3.36 -5.44
N SER A 111 -5.13 3.47 -4.77
CA SER A 111 -4.86 4.46 -3.72
C SER A 111 -5.08 5.92 -4.16
N PHE A 112 -4.88 6.25 -5.43
CA PHE A 112 -5.13 7.61 -5.95
C PHE A 112 -6.62 7.89 -6.05
N THR A 113 -7.41 6.91 -6.48
CA THR A 113 -8.88 7.01 -6.45
C THR A 113 -9.40 7.05 -5.03
N LEU A 114 -8.86 6.19 -4.15
CA LEU A 114 -9.18 6.20 -2.72
C LEU A 114 -8.90 7.59 -2.14
N GLY A 115 -7.84 8.26 -2.59
CA GLY A 115 -7.36 9.53 -2.02
C GLY A 115 -6.50 9.30 -0.79
N TYR A 116 -5.53 8.38 -0.89
CA TYR A 116 -4.58 8.12 0.19
C TYR A 116 -3.85 9.41 0.58
N GLY A 117 -3.80 9.72 1.88
CA GLY A 117 -3.11 10.90 2.40
C GLY A 117 -3.97 12.16 2.52
N VAL A 118 -5.20 12.18 2.00
CA VAL A 118 -6.14 13.31 2.15
C VAL A 118 -7.42 12.86 2.83
N ASP A 119 -8.20 13.80 3.37
CA ASP A 119 -9.52 13.48 3.93
C ASP A 119 -10.59 13.30 2.83
N ASN A 120 -11.78 12.81 3.21
CA ASN A 120 -12.86 12.58 2.24
C ASN A 120 -13.23 13.83 1.41
N ALA A 121 -13.22 15.03 2.01
CA ALA A 121 -13.61 16.26 1.34
C ALA A 121 -12.59 16.69 0.27
N HIS A 122 -11.34 16.28 0.43
CA HIS A 122 -10.22 16.60 -0.46
C HIS A 122 -9.90 15.50 -1.48
N THR A 123 -10.63 14.37 -1.50
CA THR A 123 -10.50 13.38 -2.58
C THR A 123 -10.95 13.98 -3.91
N TRP A 124 -10.27 13.67 -5.02
CA TRP A 124 -10.65 14.24 -6.33
C TRP A 124 -12.09 13.88 -6.74
N CYS A 125 -12.57 12.70 -6.33
CA CYS A 125 -13.97 12.31 -6.52
C CYS A 125 -14.93 13.29 -5.84
N ASN A 126 -14.68 13.61 -4.57
CA ASN A 126 -15.49 14.59 -3.85
C ASN A 126 -15.36 16.00 -4.46
N LEU A 127 -14.18 16.36 -4.96
CA LEU A 127 -13.96 17.64 -5.63
C LEU A 127 -14.79 17.78 -6.93
N LEU A 128 -15.12 16.69 -7.62
CA LEU A 128 -16.03 16.75 -8.78
C LEU A 128 -17.41 17.32 -8.42
N GLU A 129 -17.93 17.01 -7.24
CA GLU A 129 -19.23 17.52 -6.77
C GLU A 129 -19.18 19.02 -6.44
N LEU A 130 -17.99 19.54 -6.10
CA LEU A 130 -17.76 20.97 -5.89
C LEU A 130 -17.64 21.72 -7.22
N ILE A 131 -17.06 21.08 -8.25
CA ILE A 131 -16.90 21.67 -9.58
C ILE A 131 -18.25 21.74 -10.31
N ASP A 132 -19.03 20.66 -10.27
CA ASP A 132 -20.39 20.64 -10.82
C ASP A 132 -21.35 20.01 -9.81
N PRO A 133 -22.24 20.81 -9.19
CA PRO A 133 -23.22 20.31 -8.23
C PRO A 133 -24.20 19.28 -8.79
N ARG A 134 -24.26 19.05 -10.11
CA ARG A 134 -25.04 17.96 -10.71
C ARG A 134 -24.34 16.61 -10.55
N ILE A 135 -23.03 16.57 -10.34
CA ILE A 135 -22.30 15.32 -10.17
C ILE A 135 -22.65 14.70 -8.81
N GLN A 136 -22.81 13.36 -8.82
CA GLN A 136 -22.81 12.50 -7.65
C GLN A 136 -21.67 11.49 -7.84
N SER A 137 -20.60 11.65 -7.08
CA SER A 137 -19.40 10.82 -7.19
C SER A 137 -19.51 9.60 -6.28
N VAL A 138 -19.19 8.42 -6.80
CA VAL A 138 -19.07 7.17 -6.01
C VAL A 138 -17.61 6.77 -5.98
N ASN A 139 -16.95 6.92 -4.83
CA ASN A 139 -15.54 6.60 -4.69
C ASN A 139 -15.35 5.11 -4.36
N MET A 140 -15.04 4.33 -5.39
CA MET A 140 -14.69 2.90 -5.34
C MET A 140 -13.16 2.69 -5.42
N GLY A 141 -12.39 3.58 -4.81
CA GLY A 141 -10.95 3.45 -4.72
C GLY A 141 -10.52 2.57 -3.55
N GLN A 142 -9.46 1.79 -3.73
CA GLN A 142 -8.83 1.01 -2.65
C GLN A 142 -7.32 0.94 -2.83
N GLY A 143 -6.58 1.14 -1.74
CA GLY A 143 -5.12 1.07 -1.72
C GLY A 143 -4.61 -0.31 -2.18
N GLY A 144 -3.60 -0.30 -3.05
CA GLY A 144 -2.97 -1.52 -3.57
C GLY A 144 -3.75 -2.26 -4.66
N TYR A 145 -4.89 -1.72 -5.12
CA TYR A 145 -5.62 -2.33 -6.22
C TYR A 145 -4.86 -2.21 -7.54
N ASP A 146 -4.84 -3.31 -8.29
CA ASP A 146 -4.57 -3.28 -9.72
C ASP A 146 -5.86 -3.01 -10.54
N ILE A 147 -5.71 -2.94 -11.86
CA ILE A 147 -6.83 -2.74 -12.78
C ILE A 147 -7.86 -3.88 -12.73
N GLY A 148 -7.43 -5.11 -12.42
CA GLY A 148 -8.30 -6.27 -12.30
C GLY A 148 -9.17 -6.17 -11.05
N GLN A 149 -8.61 -5.84 -9.90
CA GLN A 149 -9.36 -5.63 -8.65
C GLN A 149 -10.33 -4.46 -8.76
N ALA A 150 -9.89 -3.34 -9.35
CA ALA A 150 -10.75 -2.18 -9.62
C ALA A 150 -11.94 -2.56 -10.54
N TYR A 151 -11.67 -3.33 -11.60
CA TYR A 151 -12.70 -3.85 -12.49
C TYR A 151 -13.65 -4.84 -11.79
N LEU A 152 -13.14 -5.78 -10.99
CA LEU A 152 -13.96 -6.74 -10.26
C LEU A 152 -14.88 -6.06 -9.25
N TRP A 153 -14.40 -5.03 -8.55
CA TRP A 153 -15.24 -4.28 -7.62
C TRP A 153 -16.33 -3.50 -8.38
N TYR A 154 -15.98 -2.83 -9.47
CA TYR A 154 -16.96 -2.16 -10.33
C TYR A 154 -18.02 -3.13 -10.86
N LYS A 155 -17.61 -4.30 -11.37
CA LYS A 155 -18.52 -5.31 -11.91
C LYS A 155 -19.45 -5.92 -10.85
N ARG A 156 -18.99 -6.05 -9.60
CA ARG A 156 -19.78 -6.65 -8.53
C ARG A 156 -20.76 -5.65 -7.91
N ASP A 157 -20.28 -4.43 -7.63
CA ASP A 157 -21.02 -3.47 -6.80
C ASP A 157 -21.36 -2.17 -7.56
N GLY A 158 -20.52 -1.77 -8.52
CA GLY A 158 -20.69 -0.53 -9.28
C GLY A 158 -21.78 -0.61 -10.35
N THR A 159 -21.96 -1.77 -10.99
CA THR A 159 -23.02 -2.02 -12.00
C THR A 159 -24.42 -2.09 -11.40
N GLU A 160 -24.54 -2.33 -10.10
CA GLU A 160 -25.82 -2.32 -9.37
C GLU A 160 -26.36 -0.89 -9.15
N LEU A 161 -25.52 0.13 -9.38
CA LEU A 161 -25.90 1.53 -9.31
C LEU A 161 -26.15 2.05 -10.73
N ASP A 162 -27.30 2.67 -10.98
CA ASP A 162 -27.53 3.36 -12.25
C ASP A 162 -26.49 4.47 -12.42
N HIS A 163 -25.82 4.53 -13.56
CA HIS A 163 -24.87 5.59 -13.92
C HIS A 163 -24.86 5.80 -15.44
N ALA A 164 -24.34 6.95 -15.86
CA ALA A 164 -24.21 7.31 -17.27
C ALA A 164 -23.00 6.63 -17.93
#